data_AF-A0A0D6LXS9-F1
#
_entry.id   AF-A0A0D6LXS9-F1
#
_cell.length_a   1.000
_cell.length_b   1.000
_cell.length_c   1.000
_cell.angle_alpha   90.00
_cell.angle_beta   90.00
_cell.angle_gamma   90.00
#
_symmetry.space_group_name_H-M   'P 1'
#
loop_
_entity.id
_entity.type
_entity.pdbx_description
1 polymer ?
#
loop_
_entity_poly.entity_id
_entity_poly.type
_entity_poly.pdbx_seq_one_letter_code
_entity_poly.pdbx_strand_id
1 'polypeptide(L)'
;MIVERAVALWKRDRYETYGSVVGTAITFCCMISSVSVTTWALIQMNLHTETVYCSAGTQETGFRVKVLSFILCAIDFITLLGTGFVFAFNVAAIRRKFFDLKSSYQLKENISVIRIILPLSIFQAICHTMFSMTNGIISSFESSFSMVTYRTLFAATYIIPYYTMVAPLLLLYVLNRSLKDRALKLKVLTRHVTNENDVYFTAYSQMWNNRRASNKC
;
A
#
# COMPACT_ATOMS: atom_id res chain seq x y z
N MET A 1 -2.76 7.26 2.61
CA MET A 1 -1.79 6.92 1.53
C MET A 1 -2.35 7.13 0.12
N ILE A 2 -3.52 6.59 -0.27
CA ILE A 2 -4.03 6.77 -1.66
C ILE A 2 -4.32 8.24 -1.98
N VAL A 3 -4.96 8.97 -1.06
CA VAL A 3 -5.29 10.40 -1.23
C VAL A 3 -4.01 11.21 -1.51
N GLU A 4 -2.96 10.96 -0.75
CA GLU A 4 -1.64 11.57 -0.96
C GLU A 4 -1.10 11.26 -2.37
N ARG A 5 -1.20 10.01 -2.84
CA ARG A 5 -0.75 9.60 -4.18
C ARG A 5 -1.62 10.14 -5.32
N ALA A 6 -2.91 10.36 -5.07
CA ALA A 6 -3.83 11.03 -5.99
C ALA A 6 -3.53 12.54 -6.07
N VAL A 7 -3.23 13.18 -4.94
CA VAL A 7 -2.78 14.58 -4.89
C VAL A 7 -1.44 14.75 -5.59
N ALA A 8 -0.50 13.81 -5.39
CA ALA A 8 0.77 13.78 -6.11
C ALA A 8 0.58 13.63 -7.62
N LEU A 9 -0.41 12.86 -8.06
CA LEU A 9 -0.75 12.72 -9.48
C LEU A 9 -1.33 14.02 -10.07
N TRP A 10 -2.24 14.69 -9.34
CA TRP A 10 -2.97 15.89 -9.81
C TRP A 10 -2.11 17.16 -9.75
N LYS A 11 -1.48 17.44 -8.61
CA LYS A 11 -0.75 18.70 -8.33
C LYS A 11 0.77 18.49 -8.32
N ARG A 12 1.30 17.82 -9.35
CA ARG A 12 2.73 17.46 -9.47
C ARG A 12 3.69 18.63 -9.24
N ASP A 13 3.45 19.76 -9.90
CA ASP A 13 4.38 20.90 -9.88
C ASP A 13 4.57 21.52 -8.49
N ARG A 14 3.55 21.45 -7.63
CA ARG A 14 3.57 22.01 -6.26
C ARG A 14 3.58 20.97 -5.14
N TYR A 15 3.69 19.68 -5.49
CA TYR A 15 3.61 18.60 -4.52
C TYR A 15 4.78 18.65 -3.51
N GLU A 16 5.98 19.02 -3.93
CA GLU A 16 7.14 19.10 -3.03
C GLU A 16 6.96 20.09 -1.88
N THR A 17 6.25 21.20 -2.11
CA THR A 17 6.02 22.23 -1.08
C THR A 17 4.87 21.86 -0.14
N TYR A 18 3.82 21.20 -0.65
CA TYR A 18 2.60 20.92 0.12
C TYR A 18 2.49 19.47 0.62
N GLY A 19 3.28 18.54 0.09
CA GLY A 19 3.15 17.09 0.33
C GLY A 19 3.28 16.71 1.80
N SER A 20 4.26 17.29 2.50
CA SER A 20 4.49 17.03 3.94
C SER A 20 3.33 17.52 4.81
N VAL A 21 2.79 18.71 4.52
CA VAL A 21 1.65 19.29 5.25
C VAL A 21 0.40 18.44 5.04
N VAL A 22 0.11 18.04 3.79
CA VAL A 22 -1.03 17.19 3.45
C VAL A 22 -0.91 15.82 4.13
N GLY A 23 0.27 15.19 4.07
CA GLY A 23 0.52 13.90 4.72
C GLY A 23 0.33 13.96 6.24
N THR A 24 0.84 15.01 6.88
CA THR A 24 0.70 15.24 8.32
C THR A 24 -0.77 15.45 8.71
N ALA A 25 -1.48 16.32 8.00
CA ALA A 25 -2.90 16.60 8.26
C ALA A 25 -3.76 15.33 8.14
N ILE A 26 -3.55 14.53 7.08
CA ILE A 26 -4.28 13.25 6.89
C ILE A 26 -3.99 12.29 8.05
N THR A 27 -2.74 12.21 8.51
CA THR A 27 -2.35 11.32 9.63
C THR A 27 -3.07 11.70 10.92
N PHE A 28 -3.14 13.00 11.24
CA PHE A 28 -3.91 13.49 12.39
C PHE A 28 -5.40 13.15 12.28
N CYS A 29 -6.01 13.36 11.11
CA CYS A 29 -7.40 12.96 10.88
C CYS A 29 -7.63 11.45 11.06
N CYS A 30 -6.70 10.61 10.60
CA CYS A 30 -6.75 9.17 10.79
C CYS A 30 -6.65 8.77 12.27
N MET A 31 -5.76 9.41 13.04
CA MET A 31 -5.66 9.14 14.48
C MET A 31 -6.94 9.53 15.22
N ILE A 32 -7.47 10.72 14.97
CA ILE A 32 -8.70 11.21 15.61
C ILE A 32 -9.86 10.27 15.28
N SER A 33 -10.07 9.95 14.01
CA SER A 33 -11.15 9.03 13.60
C SER A 33 -10.99 7.64 14.20
N SER A 34 -9.77 7.10 14.27
CA SER A 34 -9.51 5.81 14.92
C SER A 34 -9.90 5.82 16.40
N VAL A 35 -9.51 6.87 17.14
CA VAL A 35 -9.87 7.03 18.55
C VAL A 35 -11.38 7.16 18.71
N SER A 36 -12.02 8.03 17.92
CA SER A 36 -13.48 8.23 17.97
C SER A 36 -14.26 6.94 17.71
N VAL A 37 -13.87 6.18 16.68
CA VAL A 37 -14.54 4.91 16.33
C VAL A 37 -14.33 3.86 17.40
N THR A 38 -13.12 3.76 17.95
CA THR A 38 -12.81 2.79 19.03
C THR A 38 -13.59 3.13 20.30
N THR A 39 -13.62 4.41 20.68
CA THR A 39 -14.41 4.87 21.83
C THR A 39 -15.90 4.61 21.61
N TRP A 40 -16.44 4.89 20.42
CA TRP A 40 -17.84 4.59 20.09
C TRP A 40 -18.16 3.09 20.17
N ALA A 41 -17.24 2.24 19.73
CA ALA A 41 -17.40 0.79 19.83
C ALA A 41 -17.44 0.29 21.29
N LEU A 42 -16.69 0.93 22.18
CA LEU A 42 -16.48 0.48 23.56
C LEU A 42 -17.34 1.20 24.62
N ILE A 43 -17.99 2.32 24.29
CA ILE A 43 -18.69 3.19 25.27
C ILE A 43 -19.82 2.50 26.05
N GLN A 44 -20.36 1.39 25.56
CA GLN A 44 -21.42 0.61 26.21
C GLN A 44 -20.95 -0.78 26.67
N MET A 45 -19.65 -0.99 26.80
CA MET A 45 -19.14 -2.26 27.26
C MET A 45 -19.43 -2.46 28.76
N ASN A 46 -20.34 -3.38 29.08
CA ASN A 46 -20.58 -3.81 30.45
C ASN A 46 -19.40 -4.67 30.93
N LEU A 47 -18.45 -4.06 31.62
CA LEU A 47 -17.28 -4.72 32.24
C LEU A 47 -17.66 -5.66 33.40
N HIS A 48 -18.91 -5.62 33.85
CA HIS A 48 -19.39 -6.40 34.98
C HIS A 48 -19.79 -7.84 34.62
N THR A 49 -19.85 -8.17 33.32
CA THR A 49 -20.21 -9.51 32.84
C THR A 49 -18.95 -10.35 32.65
N GLU A 50 -18.85 -11.48 33.36
CA GLU A 50 -17.75 -12.42 33.18
C GLU A 50 -17.75 -12.97 31.74
N THR A 51 -16.73 -12.58 30.98
CA THR A 51 -16.52 -13.05 29.61
C THR A 51 -15.14 -13.69 29.52
N VAL A 52 -15.05 -14.80 28.77
CA VAL A 52 -13.84 -15.64 28.70
C VAL A 52 -12.67 -14.91 28.01
N TYR A 53 -12.96 -13.86 27.23
CA TYR A 53 -11.96 -13.02 26.56
C TYR A 53 -12.53 -11.62 26.30
N CYS A 54 -11.70 -10.56 26.33
CA CYS A 54 -12.14 -9.17 26.16
C CYS A 54 -12.78 -8.88 24.78
N SER A 55 -12.57 -9.74 23.78
CA SER A 55 -13.23 -9.63 22.47
C SER A 55 -14.58 -10.36 22.40
N ALA A 56 -14.97 -11.09 23.46
CA ALA A 56 -16.29 -11.71 23.60
C ALA A 56 -17.28 -10.63 24.04
N GLY A 57 -17.49 -9.63 23.17
CA GLY A 57 -18.41 -8.54 23.45
C GLY A 57 -19.81 -9.05 23.82
N THR A 58 -20.56 -8.22 24.53
CA THR A 58 -22.00 -8.43 24.72
C THR A 58 -22.72 -8.41 23.36
N GLN A 59 -23.98 -8.86 23.29
CA GLN A 59 -24.74 -8.85 22.01
C GLN A 59 -24.73 -7.45 21.34
N GLU A 60 -24.78 -6.40 22.16
CA GLU A 60 -24.75 -5.01 21.71
C GLU A 60 -23.37 -4.60 21.13
N THR A 61 -22.27 -5.00 21.76
CA THR A 61 -20.92 -4.77 21.21
C THR A 61 -20.69 -5.58 19.93
N GLY A 62 -21.23 -6.80 19.85
CA GLY A 62 -21.14 -7.65 18.65
C GLY A 62 -21.76 -7.02 17.41
N PHE A 63 -22.94 -6.40 17.55
CA PHE A 63 -23.59 -5.70 16.44
C PHE A 63 -22.74 -4.51 15.94
N ARG A 64 -22.20 -3.69 16.86
CA ARG A 64 -21.34 -2.55 16.50
C ARG A 64 -20.07 -2.99 15.77
N VAL A 65 -19.41 -4.04 16.26
CA VAL A 65 -18.22 -4.62 15.60
C VAL A 65 -18.55 -5.15 14.21
N LYS A 66 -19.71 -5.79 14.03
CA LYS A 66 -20.19 -6.22 12.71
C LYS A 66 -20.37 -5.05 11.75
N VAL A 67 -21.06 -3.99 12.17
CA VAL A 67 -21.25 -2.76 11.37
C VAL A 67 -19.91 -2.15 10.99
N LEU A 68 -18.97 -2.03 11.94
CA LEU A 68 -17.62 -1.52 11.67
C LEU A 68 -16.86 -2.39 10.68
N SER A 69 -16.96 -3.71 10.78
CA SER A 69 -16.32 -4.63 9.84
C SER A 69 -16.86 -4.47 8.41
N PHE A 70 -18.17 -4.27 8.24
CA PHE A 70 -18.75 -3.99 6.92
C PHE A 70 -18.29 -2.64 6.35
N ILE A 71 -18.23 -1.60 7.19
CA ILE A 71 -17.73 -0.28 6.79
C ILE A 71 -16.26 -0.36 6.36
N LEU A 72 -15.42 -1.04 7.14
CA LEU A 72 -14.01 -1.23 6.81
C LEU A 72 -13.83 -1.99 5.48
N CYS A 73 -14.62 -3.05 5.27
CA CYS A 73 -14.63 -3.77 4.00
C CYS A 73 -14.98 -2.85 2.82
N ALA A 74 -16.01 -2.01 2.95
CA ALA A 74 -16.37 -1.04 1.92
C ALA A 74 -15.24 -0.02 1.66
N ILE A 75 -14.61 0.50 2.71
CA ILE A 75 -13.46 1.40 2.60
C ILE A 75 -12.31 0.72 1.86
N ASP A 76 -12.04 -0.55 2.14
CA ASP A 76 -10.98 -1.32 1.48
C ASP A 76 -11.24 -1.55 -0.01
N PHE A 77 -12.48 -1.82 -0.38
CA PHE A 77 -12.87 -1.91 -1.79
C PHE A 77 -12.71 -0.57 -2.52
N ILE A 78 -13.17 0.53 -1.92
CA ILE A 78 -13.00 1.88 -2.47
C ILE A 78 -11.51 2.22 -2.61
N THR A 79 -10.71 1.86 -1.61
CA THR A 79 -9.25 2.00 -1.56
C THR A 79 -8.58 1.19 -2.67
N LEU A 80 -8.99 -0.06 -2.88
CA LEU A 80 -8.47 -0.90 -3.95
C LEU A 80 -8.79 -0.32 -5.34
N LEU A 81 -10.04 0.08 -5.58
CA LEU A 81 -10.47 0.71 -6.83
C LEU A 81 -9.73 2.03 -7.08
N GLY A 82 -9.63 2.88 -6.07
CA GLY A 82 -8.90 4.15 -6.15
C GLY A 82 -7.41 3.94 -6.45
N THR A 83 -6.79 2.92 -5.87
CA THR A 83 -5.39 2.56 -6.16
C THR A 83 -5.22 2.13 -7.62
N GLY A 84 -6.13 1.28 -8.11
CA GLY A 84 -6.13 0.83 -9.50
C GLY A 84 -6.35 1.99 -10.49
N PHE A 85 -7.27 2.90 -10.18
CA PHE A 85 -7.51 4.11 -10.96
C PHE A 85 -6.26 4.99 -11.02
N VAL A 86 -5.70 5.35 -9.85
CA VAL A 86 -4.48 6.16 -9.80
C VAL A 86 -3.34 5.48 -10.57
N PHE A 87 -3.17 4.16 -10.45
CA PHE A 87 -2.19 3.40 -11.23
C PHE A 87 -2.40 3.55 -12.75
N ALA A 88 -3.63 3.34 -13.23
CA ALA A 88 -3.96 3.44 -14.66
C ALA A 88 -3.67 4.84 -15.21
N PHE A 89 -4.02 5.90 -14.47
CA PHE A 89 -3.73 7.28 -14.87
C PHE A 89 -2.24 7.60 -14.84
N ASN A 90 -1.47 7.09 -13.87
CA ASN A 90 -0.03 7.27 -13.85
C ASN A 90 0.64 6.60 -15.07
N VAL A 91 0.20 5.38 -15.43
CA VAL A 91 0.71 4.66 -16.62
C VAL A 91 0.25 5.34 -17.92
N ALA A 92 -0.98 5.84 -17.99
CA ALA A 92 -1.43 6.61 -19.15
C ALA A 92 -0.64 7.92 -19.31
N ALA A 93 -0.35 8.59 -18.19
CA ALA A 93 0.46 9.80 -18.20
C ALA A 93 1.90 9.52 -18.66
N ILE A 94 2.58 8.46 -18.20
CA ILE A 94 3.98 8.22 -18.59
C ILE A 94 4.16 7.92 -20.09
N ARG A 95 3.11 7.41 -20.74
CA ARG A 95 3.11 7.13 -22.18
C ARG A 95 3.04 8.39 -23.04
N ARG A 96 2.58 9.53 -22.50
CA ARG A 96 2.59 10.81 -23.23
C ARG A 96 4.01 11.40 -23.16
N LYS A 97 4.63 11.69 -24.31
CA LYS A 97 6.07 12.04 -24.42
C LYS A 97 6.45 13.48 -23.97
N PHE A 98 5.51 14.32 -23.58
CA PHE A 98 5.71 15.77 -23.36
C PHE A 98 5.91 16.16 -21.89
N PHE A 99 6.84 15.54 -21.15
CA PHE A 99 7.06 15.91 -19.74
C PHE A 99 8.47 16.40 -19.45
N ASP A 100 8.51 17.48 -18.67
CA ASP A 100 9.69 17.96 -17.95
C ASP A 100 10.26 16.86 -17.04
N LEU A 101 11.58 16.89 -16.82
CA LEU A 101 12.33 15.90 -16.06
C LEU A 101 11.72 15.70 -14.66
N LYS A 102 11.31 16.80 -14.01
CA LYS A 102 10.69 16.80 -12.68
C LYS A 102 9.39 15.99 -12.63
N SER A 103 8.50 16.22 -13.60
CA SER A 103 7.21 15.53 -13.68
C SER A 103 7.38 14.04 -13.99
N SER A 104 8.33 13.70 -14.88
CA SER A 104 8.65 12.31 -15.21
C SER A 104 9.21 11.54 -14.01
N TYR A 105 10.07 12.19 -13.21
CA TYR A 105 10.60 11.63 -11.97
C TYR A 105 9.49 11.32 -10.95
N GLN A 106 8.67 12.32 -10.62
CA GLN A 106 7.56 12.15 -9.67
C GLN A 106 6.59 11.04 -10.10
N LEU A 107 6.37 10.89 -11.40
CA LEU A 107 5.48 9.85 -11.93
C LEU A 107 6.04 8.45 -11.76
N LYS A 108 7.34 8.27 -12.06
CA LYS A 108 8.03 6.98 -11.87
C LYS A 108 8.08 6.61 -10.40
N GLU A 109 8.29 7.59 -9.53
CA GLU A 109 8.24 7.39 -8.08
C GLU A 109 6.84 6.93 -7.65
N ASN A 110 5.79 7.65 -8.06
CA ASN A 110 4.42 7.31 -7.71
C ASN A 110 4.04 5.90 -8.18
N ILE A 111 4.39 5.52 -9.41
CA ILE A 111 4.18 4.14 -9.92
C ILE A 111 4.93 3.11 -9.08
N SER A 112 6.19 3.39 -8.71
CA SER A 112 6.96 2.46 -7.88
C SER A 112 6.34 2.28 -6.50
N VAL A 113 5.82 3.35 -5.91
CA VAL A 113 5.14 3.30 -4.61
C VAL A 113 3.82 2.55 -4.74
N ILE A 114 2.99 2.88 -5.72
CA ILE A 114 1.70 2.19 -5.95
C ILE A 114 1.88 0.68 -6.17
N ARG A 115 2.96 0.27 -6.85
CA ARG A 115 3.29 -1.17 -7.03
C ARG A 115 3.55 -1.88 -5.71
N ILE A 116 4.02 -1.17 -4.68
CA ILE A 116 4.21 -1.72 -3.33
C ILE A 116 2.89 -1.75 -2.56
N ILE A 117 2.07 -0.70 -2.72
CA ILE A 117 0.79 -0.54 -2.03
C ILE A 117 -0.25 -1.55 -2.53
N LEU A 118 -0.29 -1.79 -3.84
CA LEU A 118 -1.30 -2.62 -4.49
C LEU A 118 -1.40 -4.06 -3.93
N PRO A 119 -0.32 -4.84 -3.78
CA PRO A 119 -0.42 -6.18 -3.20
C PRO A 119 -0.90 -6.14 -1.73
N LEU A 120 -0.53 -5.10 -0.98
CA LEU A 120 -0.99 -4.93 0.40
C LEU A 120 -2.49 -4.62 0.46
N SER A 121 -3.00 -3.73 -0.40
CA SER A 121 -4.42 -3.41 -0.44
C SER A 121 -5.27 -4.56 -0.94
N ILE A 122 -4.77 -5.36 -1.89
CA ILE A 122 -5.41 -6.61 -2.32
C ILE A 122 -5.50 -7.59 -1.15
N PHE A 123 -4.39 -7.80 -0.43
CA PHE A 123 -4.37 -8.70 0.73
C PHE A 123 -5.36 -8.26 1.82
N GLN A 124 -5.36 -6.98 2.18
CA GLN A 124 -6.29 -6.40 3.15
C GLN A 124 -7.75 -6.58 2.71
N ALA A 125 -8.08 -6.26 1.46
CA ALA A 125 -9.43 -6.44 0.92
C ALA A 125 -9.88 -7.91 0.97
N ILE A 126 -9.00 -8.86 0.63
CA ILE A 126 -9.31 -10.30 0.72
C ILE A 126 -9.60 -10.70 2.17
N CYS A 127 -8.72 -10.36 3.12
CA CYS A 127 -8.90 -10.74 4.52
C CYS A 127 -10.19 -10.16 5.11
N HIS A 128 -10.46 -8.87 4.90
CA HIS A 128 -11.66 -8.22 5.43
C HIS A 128 -12.93 -8.68 4.72
N THR A 129 -12.89 -8.98 3.42
CA THR A 129 -14.03 -9.57 2.70
C THR A 129 -14.33 -10.96 3.24
N MET A 130 -13.32 -11.83 3.39
CA MET A 130 -13.50 -13.17 3.95
C MET A 130 -14.10 -13.11 5.36
N PHE A 131 -13.60 -12.21 6.21
CA PHE A 131 -14.13 -12.00 7.56
C PHE A 131 -15.58 -11.51 7.53
N SER A 132 -15.86 -10.48 6.73
CA SER A 132 -17.20 -9.90 6.61
C SER A 132 -18.22 -10.89 6.03
N MET A 133 -17.86 -11.66 5.01
CA MET A 133 -18.72 -12.71 4.43
C MET A 133 -19.01 -13.81 5.44
N THR A 134 -17.97 -14.32 6.13
CA THR A 134 -18.13 -15.39 7.12
C THR A 134 -19.05 -14.95 8.27
N ASN A 135 -18.84 -13.73 8.79
CA ASN A 135 -19.71 -13.17 9.82
C ASN A 135 -21.13 -12.86 9.31
N GLY A 136 -21.27 -12.43 8.05
CA GLY A 136 -22.55 -12.24 7.40
C GLY A 136 -23.36 -13.53 7.37
N ILE A 137 -22.74 -14.62 6.91
CA ILE A 137 -23.34 -15.97 6.85
C ILE A 137 -23.71 -16.45 8.26
N ILE A 138 -22.77 -16.42 9.22
CA ILE A 138 -23.02 -16.88 10.59
C ILE A 138 -24.20 -16.13 11.22
N SER A 139 -24.29 -14.81 11.00
CA SER A 139 -25.40 -14.01 11.52
C SER A 139 -26.74 -14.27 10.81
N SER A 140 -26.75 -14.66 9.53
CA SER A 140 -27.99 -15.07 8.86
C SER A 140 -28.60 -16.35 9.46
N PHE A 141 -27.79 -17.19 10.10
CA PHE A 141 -28.21 -18.42 10.76
C PHE A 141 -28.25 -18.28 12.30
N GLU A 142 -28.18 -17.06 12.84
CA GLU A 142 -28.12 -16.80 14.27
C GLU A 142 -29.29 -17.43 15.05
N SER A 143 -30.50 -17.42 14.47
CA SER A 143 -31.69 -18.03 15.08
C SER A 143 -31.65 -19.55 15.19
N SER A 144 -30.77 -20.20 14.42
CA SER A 144 -30.64 -21.67 14.37
C SER A 144 -29.56 -22.19 15.34
N PHE A 145 -28.70 -21.32 15.86
CA PHE A 145 -27.58 -21.70 16.71
C PHE A 145 -27.82 -21.37 18.18
N SER A 146 -27.29 -22.21 19.07
CA SER A 146 -27.17 -21.85 20.48
C SER A 146 -26.19 -20.67 20.62
N MET A 147 -26.42 -19.81 21.62
CA MET A 147 -25.56 -18.64 21.91
C MET A 147 -24.08 -19.01 22.08
N VAL A 148 -23.80 -20.18 22.65
CA VAL A 148 -22.43 -20.69 22.85
C VAL A 148 -21.78 -21.11 21.54
N THR A 149 -22.54 -21.79 20.66
CA THR A 149 -22.08 -22.18 19.32
C THR A 149 -21.80 -20.97 18.44
N TYR A 150 -22.66 -19.96 18.49
CA TYR A 150 -22.47 -18.71 17.75
C TYR A 150 -21.17 -17.99 18.15
N ARG A 151 -20.91 -17.86 19.44
CA ARG A 151 -19.70 -17.21 19.96
C ARG A 151 -18.41 -17.96 19.62
N THR A 152 -18.43 -19.29 19.70
CA THR A 152 -17.27 -20.13 19.37
C THR A 152 -16.95 -20.09 17.88
N LEU A 153 -17.97 -20.14 17.01
CA LEU A 153 -17.79 -19.96 15.56
C LEU A 153 -17.24 -18.58 15.22
N PHE A 154 -17.78 -17.52 15.84
CA PHE A 154 -17.29 -16.16 15.63
C PHE A 154 -15.80 -16.03 16.01
N ALA A 155 -15.41 -16.54 17.18
CA ALA A 155 -14.01 -16.53 17.61
C ALA A 155 -13.08 -17.34 16.69
N ALA A 156 -13.52 -18.52 16.24
CA ALA A 156 -12.75 -19.37 15.32
C ALA A 156 -12.51 -18.70 13.96
N THR A 157 -13.45 -17.86 13.52
CA THR A 157 -13.37 -17.15 12.23
C THR A 157 -12.68 -15.79 12.31
N TYR A 158 -12.18 -15.41 13.48
CA TYR A 158 -11.55 -14.10 13.71
C TYR A 158 -10.16 -14.01 13.06
N ILE A 159 -10.12 -13.56 11.79
CA ILE A 159 -8.90 -13.53 10.98
C ILE A 159 -8.00 -12.30 11.25
N ILE A 160 -8.52 -11.30 11.97
CA ILE A 160 -7.85 -10.00 12.17
C ILE A 160 -6.45 -10.13 12.80
N PRO A 161 -6.23 -10.94 13.86
CA PRO A 161 -4.90 -11.09 14.45
C PRO A 161 -3.87 -11.64 13.45
N TYR A 162 -4.28 -12.63 12.65
CA TYR A 162 -3.43 -13.21 11.62
C TYR A 162 -3.08 -12.19 10.54
N TYR A 163 -4.07 -11.40 10.09
CA TYR A 163 -3.83 -10.29 9.16
C TYR A 163 -2.79 -9.30 9.70
N THR A 164 -2.89 -8.91 10.97
CA THR A 164 -1.96 -7.95 11.59
C THR A 164 -0.52 -8.47 11.69
N MET A 165 -0.32 -9.79 11.78
CA MET A 165 1.02 -10.39 11.74
C MET A 165 1.57 -10.52 10.31
N VAL A 166 0.72 -10.89 9.34
CA VAL A 166 1.15 -11.14 7.96
C VAL A 166 1.38 -9.84 7.18
N ALA A 167 0.58 -8.80 7.41
CA ALA A 167 0.69 -7.51 6.73
C ALA A 167 2.10 -6.87 6.80
N PRO A 168 2.77 -6.74 7.96
CA PRO A 168 4.12 -6.18 8.03
C PRO A 168 5.16 -7.07 7.34
N LEU A 169 5.02 -8.40 7.42
CA LEU A 169 5.91 -9.34 6.71
C LEU A 169 5.78 -9.18 5.18
N LEU A 170 4.55 -9.06 4.69
CA LEU A 170 4.27 -8.80 3.28
C LEU A 170 4.86 -7.46 2.84
N LEU A 171 4.68 -6.41 3.64
CA LEU A 171 5.25 -5.08 3.38
C LEU A 171 6.78 -5.13 3.28
N LEU A 172 7.44 -5.77 4.26
CA LEU A 172 8.90 -5.94 4.28
C LEU A 172 9.38 -6.73 3.07
N TYR A 173 8.69 -7.81 2.72
CA TYR A 173 9.02 -8.62 1.55
C TYR A 173 8.96 -7.80 0.25
N VAL A 174 7.86 -7.07 0.04
CA VAL A 174 7.66 -6.25 -1.17
C VAL A 174 8.65 -5.09 -1.22
N LEU A 175 8.95 -4.46 -0.08
CA LEU A 175 9.94 -3.39 0.02
C LEU A 175 11.35 -3.91 -0.36
N ASN A 176 11.78 -5.02 0.23
CA ASN A 176 13.08 -5.62 -0.05
C ASN A 176 13.22 -6.02 -1.51
N ARG A 177 12.16 -6.58 -2.10
CA ARG A 177 12.13 -6.90 -3.53
C ARG A 177 12.27 -5.64 -4.39
N SER A 178 11.54 -4.58 -4.06
CA SER A 178 11.64 -3.29 -4.75
C SER A 178 13.05 -2.68 -4.67
N LEU A 179 13.71 -2.77 -3.50
CA LEU A 179 15.09 -2.32 -3.32
C LEU A 179 16.08 -3.14 -4.16
N LYS A 180 15.93 -4.47 -4.20
CA LYS A 180 16.75 -5.35 -5.04
C LYS A 180 16.60 -5.01 -6.53
N ASP A 181 15.37 -4.80 -7.00
CA ASP A 181 15.09 -4.44 -8.39
C ASP A 181 15.73 -3.09 -8.77
N ARG A 182 15.72 -2.12 -7.85
CA ARG A 182 16.39 -0.81 -8.03
C ARG A 182 17.91 -0.97 -8.10
N ALA A 183 18.50 -1.75 -7.20
CA ALA A 183 19.94 -2.00 -7.19
C ALA A 183 20.42 -2.71 -8.47
N LEU A 184 19.64 -3.68 -8.98
CA LEU A 184 19.94 -4.35 -10.23
C LEU A 184 19.89 -3.40 -11.43
N LYS A 185 18.86 -2.54 -11.52
CA LYS A 185 18.76 -1.52 -12.58
C LYS A 185 19.94 -0.54 -12.54
N LEU A 186 20.33 -0.10 -11.35
CA LEU A 186 21.52 0.75 -11.16
C LEU A 186 22.78 0.06 -11.67
N LYS A 187 23.02 -1.21 -11.28
CA LYS A 187 24.18 -1.97 -11.76
C LYS A 187 24.21 -2.11 -13.28
N VAL A 188 23.06 -2.36 -13.92
CA VAL A 188 22.96 -2.45 -15.38
C VAL A 188 23.27 -1.11 -16.04
N LEU A 189 22.72 0.00 -15.53
CA LEU A 189 23.00 1.34 -16.04
C LEU A 189 24.48 1.72 -15.87
N THR A 190 25.06 1.49 -14.69
CA THR A 190 26.49 1.75 -14.44
C THR A 190 27.37 0.93 -15.38
N ARG A 191 27.06 -0.35 -15.58
CA ARG A 191 27.81 -1.23 -16.51
C ARG A 191 27.71 -0.75 -17.95
N HIS A 192 26.56 -0.22 -18.37
CA HIS A 192 26.38 0.31 -19.70
C HIS A 192 27.16 1.62 -19.90
N VAL A 193 27.19 2.50 -18.89
CA VAL A 193 27.96 3.75 -18.91
C VAL A 193 29.46 3.48 -18.92
N THR A 194 29.96 2.52 -18.15
CA THR A 194 31.38 2.12 -18.22
C THR A 194 31.71 1.59 -19.60
N ASN A 195 30.85 0.77 -20.20
CA ASN A 195 31.10 0.21 -21.52
C ASN A 195 31.09 1.30 -22.63
N GLU A 196 30.18 2.27 -22.57
CA GLU A 196 30.14 3.38 -23.53
C GLU A 196 31.34 4.32 -23.37
N ASN A 197 31.69 4.69 -22.14
CA ASN A 197 32.88 5.51 -21.88
C ASN A 197 34.16 4.78 -22.29
N ASP A 198 34.27 3.48 -21.97
CA ASP A 198 35.41 2.67 -22.38
C ASP A 198 35.50 2.59 -23.90
N VAL A 199 34.40 2.37 -24.62
CA VAL A 199 34.37 2.39 -26.09
C VAL A 199 34.79 3.76 -26.64
N TYR A 200 34.31 4.85 -26.04
CA TYR A 200 34.63 6.22 -26.48
C TYR A 200 36.10 6.58 -26.26
N PHE A 201 36.64 6.28 -25.07
CA PHE A 201 38.05 6.53 -24.74
C PHE A 201 38.99 5.59 -25.50
N THR A 202 38.59 4.34 -25.74
CA THR A 202 39.36 3.39 -26.55
C THR A 202 39.45 3.86 -28.00
N ALA A 203 38.35 4.32 -28.61
CA ALA A 203 38.35 4.89 -29.97
C ALA A 203 39.24 6.14 -30.07
N TYR A 204 39.18 7.04 -29.08
CA TYR A 204 40.03 8.24 -29.03
C TYR A 204 41.53 7.91 -28.92
N SER A 205 41.89 6.94 -28.08
CA SER A 205 43.29 6.53 -27.92
C SER A 205 43.87 5.89 -29.19
N GLN A 206 43.07 5.13 -29.94
CA GLN A 206 43.46 4.58 -31.24
C GLN A 206 43.70 5.67 -32.29
N MET A 207 42.83 6.68 -32.36
CA MET A 207 43.04 7.83 -33.26
C MET A 207 44.32 8.60 -32.92
N TRP A 208 44.62 8.79 -31.63
CA TRP A 208 45.82 9.49 -31.19
C TRP A 208 47.11 8.73 -31.47
N ASN A 209 47.10 7.40 -31.29
CA ASN A 209 48.25 6.55 -31.60
C ASN A 209 48.50 6.43 -33.11
N ASN A 210 47.45 6.36 -33.94
CA ASN A 210 47.59 6.35 -35.40
C ASN A 210 48.16 7.67 -35.95
N ARG A 211 47.82 8.82 -35.36
CA ARG A 211 48.45 10.10 -35.73
C ARG A 211 49.94 10.17 -35.42
N ARG A 212 50.39 9.59 -34.30
CA ARG A 212 51.83 9.52 -33.98
C ARG A 212 52.60 8.58 -34.90
N ALA A 213 51.97 7.54 -35.43
CA ALA A 213 52.57 6.64 -36.41
C ALA A 213 52.71 7.31 -37.79
N SER A 214 51.76 8.17 -38.17
CA SER A 214 51.79 8.91 -39.45
C SER A 214 52.81 10.06 -39.51
N ASN A 215 53.26 10.59 -38.37
CA ASN A 215 54.23 11.69 -38.28
C ASN A 215 55.70 11.22 -38.20
N LYS A 216 55.98 9.94 -38.50
CA LYS A 216 57.33 9.36 -38.51
C LYS A 216 57.89 9.12 -39.93
N CYS A 217 57.32 9.76 -40.95
CA CYS A 217 57.90 9.83 -42.30
C CYS A 217 58.31 11.27 -42.59
#